data_AF-A0A925H1M8-F1
#
_entry.id   AF-A0A925H1M8-F1
#
_cell.length_a   1.000
_cell.length_b   1.000
_cell.length_c   1.000
_cell.angle_alpha   90.00
_cell.angle_beta   90.00
_cell.angle_gamma   90.00
#
_symmetry.space_group_name_H-M   'P 1'
#
loop_
_entity.id
_entity.type
_entity.pdbx_description
1 polymer ?
#
loop_
_entity_poly.entity_id
_entity_poly.type
_entity_poly.pdbx_seq_one_letter_code
_entity_poly.pdbx_strand_id
1 'polypeptide(L)'
;MNDDKLIETLSTALRRREPRDGFADRVMARLPEQVQVQPGSWWQRFAFVGGTAWAPAMAVLLVAMLVTSLMGYRRAQDHKTKVERARTELAIALQITTAKLEATKLRLIRNKGARVL
;
A
#
# COMPACT_ATOMS: atom_id res chain seq x y z
N MET A 1 -5.11 22.84 -5.81
CA MET A 1 -3.74 22.55 -5.33
C MET A 1 -3.00 22.11 -6.57
N ASN A 2 -1.99 22.86 -7.02
CA ASN A 2 -1.36 22.62 -8.34
C ASN A 2 -0.48 21.37 -8.29
N ASP A 3 -0.61 20.49 -9.29
CA ASP A 3 0.07 19.20 -9.34
C ASP A 3 1.60 19.33 -9.37
N ASP A 4 2.11 20.41 -9.96
CA ASP A 4 3.53 20.75 -9.96
C ASP A 4 4.09 20.87 -8.53
N LYS A 5 3.32 21.48 -7.63
CA LYS A 5 3.69 21.63 -6.22
C LYS A 5 3.67 20.29 -5.48
N LEU A 6 2.79 19.37 -5.89
CA LEU A 6 2.71 18.03 -5.31
C LEU A 6 3.91 17.18 -5.74
N ILE A 7 4.30 17.23 -7.01
CA ILE A 7 5.47 16.53 -7.55
C ILE A 7 6.76 17.04 -6.89
N GLU A 8 6.89 18.35 -6.70
CA GLU A 8 8.03 18.96 -6.01
C GLU A 8 8.08 18.56 -4.52
N THR A 9 6.93 18.52 -3.85
CA THR A 9 6.84 18.11 -2.44
C THR A 9 7.20 16.62 -2.27
N LEU A 10 6.69 15.77 -3.17
CA LEU A 10 6.94 14.33 -3.12
C LEU A 10 8.39 13.99 -3.46
N SER A 11 8.96 14.59 -4.51
CA SER A 11 10.37 14.39 -4.85
C SER A 11 11.31 14.83 -3.72
N THR A 12 10.97 15.89 -3.00
CA THR A 12 11.72 16.34 -1.83
C THR A 12 11.56 15.39 -0.65
N ALA A 13 10.35 14.93 -0.37
CA ALA A 13 10.06 14.02 0.76
C ALA A 13 10.58 12.59 0.55
N LEU A 14 10.62 12.11 -0.69
CA LEU A 14 11.11 10.79 -1.09
C LEU A 14 12.60 10.78 -1.42
N ARG A 15 13.31 11.89 -1.19
CA ARG A 15 14.75 11.95 -1.43
C ARG A 15 15.45 10.88 -0.59
N ARG A 16 16.19 10.00 -1.25
CA ARG A 16 16.87 8.89 -0.60
C ARG A 16 17.84 9.43 0.46
N ARG A 17 17.59 9.09 1.72
CA ARG A 17 18.47 9.38 2.84
C ARG A 17 19.25 8.12 3.15
N GLU A 18 20.57 8.23 3.20
CA GLU A 18 21.40 7.11 3.60
C GLU A 18 21.10 6.75 5.07
N PRO A 19 20.86 5.46 5.36
CA PRO A 19 20.64 5.03 6.72
C PRO A 19 21.92 5.23 7.54
N ARG A 20 21.77 5.52 8.83
CA ARG A 20 22.91 5.65 9.75
C ARG A 20 23.65 4.31 9.85
N ASP A 21 24.95 4.37 10.11
CA ASP A 21 25.76 3.16 10.33
C ASP A 21 25.14 2.24 11.39
N GLY A 22 25.19 0.93 11.11
CA GLY A 22 24.58 -0.13 11.93
C GLY A 22 23.05 -0.15 11.92
N PHE A 23 22.38 0.55 10.98
CA PHE A 23 20.92 0.49 10.85
C PHE A 23 20.42 -0.91 10.52
N ALA A 24 21.06 -1.58 9.57
CA ALA A 24 20.72 -2.94 9.18
C ALA A 24 20.81 -3.89 10.39
N ASP A 25 21.91 -3.84 11.13
CA ASP A 25 22.13 -4.69 12.30
C ASP A 25 21.09 -4.44 13.40
N ARG A 26 20.73 -3.18 13.67
CA ARG A 26 19.69 -2.84 14.64
C ARG A 26 18.29 -3.30 14.22
N VAL A 27 17.99 -3.26 12.93
CA VAL A 27 16.71 -3.76 12.41
C VAL A 27 16.68 -5.27 12.53
N MET A 28 17.73 -5.95 12.04
CA MET A 28 17.84 -7.40 12.07
C MET A 28 17.82 -7.96 13.49
N ALA A 29 18.46 -7.28 14.45
CA ALA A 29 18.43 -7.66 15.87
C ALA A 29 17.05 -7.49 16.53
N ARG A 30 16.13 -6.74 15.92
CA ARG A 30 14.75 -6.54 16.42
C ARG A 30 13.73 -7.43 15.72
N LEU A 31 14.12 -8.14 14.65
CA LEU A 31 13.24 -9.17 14.12
C LEU A 31 13.13 -10.26 15.19
N PRO A 32 11.91 -10.63 15.60
CA PRO A 32 11.74 -11.75 16.50
C PRO A 32 12.31 -12.98 15.81
N GLU A 33 13.44 -13.46 16.32
CA GLU A 33 13.95 -14.80 16.03
C GLU A 33 12.78 -15.74 16.23
N GLN A 34 12.41 -16.48 15.19
CA GLN A 34 11.17 -17.26 15.14
C GLN A 34 10.98 -17.99 16.46
N VAL A 35 10.14 -17.41 17.32
CA VAL A 35 9.84 -17.97 18.62
C VAL A 35 9.13 -19.26 18.30
N GLN A 36 9.85 -20.38 18.43
CA GLN A 36 9.21 -21.68 18.49
C GLN A 36 8.26 -21.58 19.68
N VAL A 37 6.99 -21.35 19.35
CA VAL A 37 5.91 -21.26 20.32
C VAL A 37 5.77 -22.68 20.86
N GLN A 38 6.55 -23.02 21.89
CA GLN A 38 6.25 -24.20 22.67
C GLN A 38 4.82 -24.01 23.17
N PRO A 39 3.86 -24.90 22.86
CA PRO A 39 2.50 -24.78 23.34
C PRO A 39 2.45 -25.19 24.82
N GLY A 40 3.07 -24.37 25.66
CA GLY A 40 3.17 -24.57 27.09
C GLY A 40 1.97 -23.97 27.82
N SER A 41 1.17 -24.85 28.42
CA SER A 41 0.52 -24.71 29.75
C SER A 41 -0.56 -23.63 29.98
N TRP A 42 -0.55 -22.50 29.26
CA TRP A 42 -1.56 -21.43 29.43
C TRP A 42 -2.98 -21.92 29.09
N TRP A 43 -3.12 -22.68 28.00
CA TRP A 43 -4.43 -23.09 27.48
C TRP A 43 -5.10 -24.16 28.36
N GLN A 44 -4.29 -24.98 29.04
CA GLN A 44 -4.78 -25.98 29.98
C GLN A 44 -5.38 -25.35 31.25
N ARG A 45 -4.92 -24.15 31.65
CA ARG A 45 -5.52 -23.42 32.79
C ARG A 45 -6.90 -22.85 32.47
N PHE A 46 -7.17 -22.49 31.21
CA PHE A 46 -8.50 -22.04 30.78
C PHE A 46 -9.48 -23.20 30.55
N ALA A 47 -8.99 -24.39 30.21
CA ALA A 47 -9.84 -25.58 29.99
C ALA A 47 -10.47 -26.11 31.29
N PHE A 48 -9.86 -25.88 32.46
CA PHE A 48 -10.33 -26.46 33.72
C PHE A 48 -11.38 -25.62 34.46
N VAL A 49 -11.62 -24.37 34.05
CA VAL A 49 -12.48 -23.42 34.80
C VAL A 49 -13.89 -23.25 34.18
N GLY A 50 -14.18 -23.83 33.01
CA GLY A 50 -15.25 -23.33 32.16
C GLY A 50 -16.39 -24.29 31.81
N GLY A 51 -17.03 -24.94 32.78
CA GLY A 51 -18.18 -25.82 32.51
C GLY A 51 -19.49 -25.10 32.12
N THR A 52 -19.68 -23.81 32.41
CA THR A 52 -20.99 -23.15 32.24
C THR A 52 -20.97 -21.65 31.92
N ALA A 53 -19.79 -21.04 31.75
CA ALA A 53 -19.65 -19.56 31.66
C ALA A 53 -19.19 -19.02 30.29
N TRP A 54 -19.21 -19.82 29.22
CA TRP A 54 -18.73 -19.40 27.89
C TRP A 54 -19.78 -18.69 27.01
N ALA A 55 -21.04 -18.70 27.42
CA ALA A 55 -22.13 -18.02 26.70
C ALA A 55 -21.90 -16.49 26.52
N PRO A 56 -21.46 -15.71 27.54
CA PRO A 56 -21.20 -14.27 27.34
C PRO A 56 -19.94 -13.99 26.51
N ALA A 57 -18.95 -14.88 26.51
CA ALA A 57 -17.69 -14.66 25.79
C ALA A 57 -17.89 -14.69 24.26
N MET A 58 -18.77 -15.55 23.77
CA MET A 58 -19.12 -15.61 22.34
C MET A 58 -19.89 -14.36 21.89
N ALA A 59 -20.75 -13.81 22.75
CA ALA A 59 -21.49 -12.58 22.44
C ALA A 59 -20.55 -11.38 22.26
N VAL A 60 -19.52 -11.25 23.11
CA VAL A 60 -18.55 -10.15 23.00
C VAL A 60 -17.69 -10.27 21.73
N LEU A 61 -17.27 -11.49 21.37
CA LEU A 61 -16.53 -11.73 20.12
C LEU A 61 -17.36 -11.40 18.88
N LEU A 62 -18.64 -11.79 18.84
CA LEU A 62 -19.54 -11.47 17.74
C LEU A 62 -19.76 -9.96 17.61
N VAL A 63 -19.98 -9.25 18.71
CA VAL A 63 -20.15 -7.79 18.70
C VAL A 63 -18.86 -7.09 18.23
N ALA A 64 -17.69 -7.53 18.72
CA ALA A 64 -16.40 -6.98 18.28
C ALA A 64 -16.15 -7.20 16.78
N MET A 65 -16.52 -8.37 16.24
CA MET A 65 -16.42 -8.68 14.81
C MET A 65 -17.38 -7.81 13.97
N LEU A 66 -18.58 -7.52 14.48
CA LEU A 66 -19.57 -6.69 13.81
C LEU A 66 -19.15 -5.21 13.78
N VAL A 67 -18.61 -4.69 14.88
CA VAL A 67 -18.09 -3.31 14.98
C VAL A 67 -16.89 -3.11 14.07
N THR A 68 -15.94 -4.05 14.08
CA THR A 68 -14.76 -3.98 13.20
C THR A 68 -15.13 -4.09 11.72
N SER A 69 -16.10 -4.93 11.37
CA SER A 69 -16.64 -5.05 10.01
C SER A 69 -17.30 -3.74 9.52
N LEU A 70 -18.15 -3.12 10.35
CA LEU A 70 -18.81 -1.86 10.00
C LEU A 70 -17.82 -0.71 9.81
N MET A 71 -16.77 -0.67 10.61
CA MET A 71 -15.76 0.40 10.61
C MET A 71 -14.74 0.25 9.48
N GLY A 72 -14.44 -0.99 9.06
CA GLY A 72 -13.63 -1.28 7.87
C GLY A 72 -14.30 -0.88 6.56
N TYR A 73 -15.63 -1.04 6.47
CA TYR A 73 -16.40 -0.72 5.26
C TYR A 73 -16.42 0.77 4.94
N ARG A 74 -16.42 1.64 5.96
CA ARG A 74 -16.35 3.10 5.78
C ARG A 74 -15.00 3.56 5.24
N ARG A 75 -13.89 2.95 5.67
CA ARG A 75 -12.55 3.26 5.15
C ARG A 75 -12.37 2.85 3.69
N ALA A 76 -13.02 1.78 3.25
CA ALA A 76 -12.94 1.32 1.85
C ALA A 76 -13.67 2.25 0.85
N GLN A 77 -14.70 2.99 1.28
CA GLN A 77 -15.38 3.95 0.40
C GLN A 77 -14.55 5.22 0.14
N ASP A 78 -13.80 5.69 1.12
CA ASP A 78 -12.96 6.90 0.97
C ASP A 78 -11.78 6.72 0.01
N HIS A 79 -11.38 5.49 -0.29
CA HIS A 79 -10.32 5.20 -1.25
C HIS A 79 -10.77 5.32 -2.71
N LYS A 80 -12.07 5.27 -3.01
CA LYS A 80 -12.56 5.29 -4.41
C LYS A 80 -12.46 6.69 -5.04
N THR A 81 -12.74 7.73 -4.27
CA THR A 81 -12.76 9.11 -4.78
C THR A 81 -11.36 9.64 -5.14
N LYS A 82 -10.32 9.20 -4.42
CA LYS A 82 -8.92 9.57 -4.71
C LYS A 82 -8.36 8.83 -5.93
N VAL A 83 -8.79 7.60 -6.14
CA VAL A 83 -8.35 6.78 -7.30
C VAL A 83 -8.97 7.28 -8.60
N GLU A 84 -10.21 7.79 -8.57
CA GLU A 84 -10.87 8.30 -9.77
C GLU A 84 -10.20 9.58 -10.31
N ARG A 85 -9.76 10.50 -9.44
CA ARG A 85 -9.05 11.72 -9.87
C ARG A 85 -7.66 11.43 -10.47
N ALA A 86 -6.92 10.50 -9.87
CA ALA A 86 -5.64 10.06 -10.40
C ALA A 86 -5.78 9.41 -11.80
N ARG A 87 -6.90 8.74 -12.08
CA ARG A 87 -7.16 8.15 -13.40
C ARG A 87 -7.41 9.19 -14.48
N THR A 88 -8.11 10.28 -14.16
CA THR A 88 -8.38 11.35 -15.14
C THR A 88 -7.12 12.11 -15.52
N GLU A 89 -6.23 12.39 -14.57
CA GLU A 89 -4.95 13.05 -14.85
C GLU A 89 -4.01 12.15 -15.66
N LEU A 90 -3.95 10.86 -15.32
CA LEU A 90 -3.17 9.87 -16.08
C LEU A 90 -3.68 9.71 -17.52
N ALA A 91 -4.99 9.75 -17.74
CA ALA A 91 -5.56 9.65 -19.07
C ALA A 91 -5.12 10.82 -19.98
N ILE A 92 -5.08 12.04 -19.45
CA ILE A 92 -4.61 13.22 -20.19
C ILE A 92 -3.10 13.14 -20.45
N ALA A 93 -2.32 12.79 -19.43
CA ALA A 93 -0.87 12.61 -19.58
C ALA A 93 -0.52 11.55 -20.64
N LEU A 94 -1.24 10.43 -20.64
CA LEU A 94 -1.07 9.37 -21.64
C LEU A 94 -1.38 9.87 -23.05
N GLN A 95 -2.47 10.61 -23.27
CA GLN A 95 -2.80 11.18 -24.58
C GLN A 95 -1.73 12.15 -25.12
N ILE A 96 -1.15 12.97 -24.24
CA ILE A 96 -0.05 13.87 -24.63
C ILE A 96 1.20 13.06 -25.01
N THR A 97 1.52 12.02 -24.24
CA THR A 97 2.68 11.17 -24.53
C THR A 97 2.51 10.39 -25.82
N THR A 98 1.33 9.84 -26.12
CA THR A 98 1.07 9.13 -27.39
C THR A 98 1.15 10.08 -28.58
N ALA A 99 0.57 11.28 -28.48
CA ALA A 99 0.67 12.30 -29.54
C ALA A 99 2.14 12.70 -29.82
N LYS A 100 2.96 12.85 -28.76
CA LYS A 100 4.39 13.16 -28.90
C LYS A 100 5.16 11.99 -29.51
N LEU A 101 4.82 10.76 -29.13
CA LEU A 101 5.43 9.53 -29.66
C LEU A 101 5.17 9.40 -31.18
N GLU A 102 3.94 9.65 -31.62
CA GLU A 102 3.57 9.64 -33.04
C GLU A 102 4.32 10.71 -33.84
N ALA A 103 4.46 11.92 -33.29
CA ALA A 103 5.23 12.99 -33.93
C ALA A 103 6.71 12.60 -34.12
N THR A 104 7.34 11.96 -33.13
CA THR A 104 8.69 11.42 -33.28
C THR A 104 8.77 10.28 -34.28
N LYS A 105 7.78 9.37 -34.31
CA LYS A 105 7.73 8.27 -35.27
C LYS A 105 7.63 8.78 -36.71
N LEU A 106 6.79 9.79 -36.96
CA LEU A 106 6.67 10.45 -38.26
C LEU A 106 7.97 11.15 -38.69
N ARG A 107 8.68 11.83 -37.76
CA ARG A 107 10.01 12.39 -38.05
C ARG A 107 11.04 11.31 -38.38
N LEU A 108 10.99 10.17 -37.69
CA LEU A 108 11.94 9.08 -37.91
C LEU A 108 11.72 8.40 -39.26
N ILE A 109 10.46 8.17 -39.65
CA ILE A 109 10.10 7.63 -40.96
C ILE A 109 10.50 8.60 -42.07
N ARG A 110 10.25 9.90 -41.90
CA ARG A 110 10.65 10.94 -42.85
C ARG A 110 12.17 11.02 -43.04
N ASN A 111 12.93 10.93 -41.95
CA ASN A 111 14.40 10.97 -42.00
C ASN A 111 14.99 9.68 -42.58
N LYS A 112 14.39 8.51 -42.30
CA LYS A 112 14.80 7.25 -42.95
C LYS A 112 14.52 7.25 -44.46
N GLY A 113 13.40 7.83 -44.91
CA GLY A 113 13.12 7.98 -46.35
C GLY A 113 14.10 8.91 -47.07
N ALA A 114 14.59 9.97 -46.41
CA ALA A 114 15.55 10.92 -46.97
C ALA A 114 17.00 10.41 -47.02
N ARG A 115 17.32 9.28 -46.36
CA ARG A 115 18.65 8.65 -46.36
C ARG A 115 18.81 7.52 -47.38
N VAL A 116 17.75 7.14 -48.07
CA VAL A 116 17.73 6.02 -49.04
C VAL A 116 17.63 6.52 -50.50
N LEU A 117 17.62 7.84 -50.70
CA LEU A 117 17.82 8.51 -51.98
C LEU A 117 19.18 9.20 -51.96
#